data_AF-A0A947WYC6-F1
#
_entry.id   AF-A0A947WYC6-F1
#
_cell.length_a   1.000
_cell.length_b   1.000
_cell.length_c   1.000
_cell.angle_alpha   90.00
_cell.angle_beta   90.00
_cell.angle_gamma   90.00
#
_symmetry.space_group_name_H-M   'P 1'
#
loop_
_entity.id
_entity.type
_entity.pdbx_description
1 polymer ?
#
loop_
_entity_poly.entity_id
_entity_poly.type
_entity_poly.pdbx_seq_one_letter_code
_entity_poly.pdbx_strand_id
1 'polypeptide(L)'
;MAVVLSGLGGCSSVVKLNVKHTPEMELGAARTLGVERFTVTGRVNLDVANGRDVWGNLMKNAVVGSFAAPSDVSVQENQYSGLVDALMRNGYYQISTGAADAKLSGHVDYRVDDQLSSWEAKDADDEKRKKRYTLKRTVAVTLHFLVTDSQGMVLGNSQVQHSSEKKWDDGSEEEVRKRAQQLSVSSYVMDEIAAANALLVKKIAPHYVLESRVLDECDSEQSEQGNQAAEDGDWRAAASHWQAMSRSGDAQCRNAAEYNLGVFDESEGRLGEALMRFENVHAFTHEAKYAADVERIRRRMQEEERMRLNEAKRQQAAPL
;
A
#
# COMPACT_ATOMS: atom_id res chain seq x y z
N MET A 1 -1.21 -29.64 -15.40
CA MET A 1 -1.63 -29.21 -16.74
C MET A 1 -2.12 -27.78 -16.64
N ALA A 2 -1.21 -26.82 -16.88
CA ALA A 2 -1.58 -25.42 -16.97
C ALA A 2 -2.01 -25.15 -18.41
N VAL A 3 -3.24 -24.69 -18.58
CA VAL A 3 -3.78 -24.25 -19.86
C VAL A 3 -3.20 -22.87 -20.14
N VAL A 4 -2.29 -22.81 -21.11
CA VAL A 4 -1.78 -21.57 -21.69
C VAL A 4 -2.89 -20.98 -22.55
N LEU A 5 -3.45 -19.85 -22.13
CA LEU A 5 -4.34 -19.03 -22.95
C LEU A 5 -3.47 -18.10 -23.79
N SER A 6 -3.13 -18.54 -25.00
CA SER A 6 -2.49 -17.71 -26.03
C SER A 6 -3.53 -16.74 -26.62
N GLY A 7 -3.69 -15.59 -26.00
CA GLY A 7 -4.36 -14.43 -26.59
C GLY A 7 -3.32 -13.48 -27.16
N LEU A 8 -3.37 -13.21 -28.47
CA LEU A 8 -2.57 -12.20 -29.18
C LEU A 8 -3.03 -10.77 -28.78
N GLY A 9 -2.81 -10.39 -27.53
CA GLY A 9 -2.63 -8.99 -27.13
C GLY A 9 -1.18 -8.87 -26.69
N GLY A 10 -0.42 -7.90 -27.20
CA GLY A 10 1.00 -7.76 -26.89
C GLY A 10 1.23 -7.82 -25.38
N CYS A 11 1.82 -8.93 -24.93
CA CYS A 11 2.16 -9.16 -23.53
C CYS A 11 3.40 -8.31 -23.25
N SER A 12 3.21 -7.05 -22.88
CA SER A 12 4.31 -6.23 -22.43
C SER A 12 4.90 -6.83 -21.15
N SER A 13 6.20 -7.12 -21.14
CA SER A 13 6.87 -7.63 -19.94
C SER A 13 6.88 -6.61 -18.81
N VAL A 14 6.43 -7.00 -17.61
CA VAL A 14 6.31 -6.12 -16.45
C VAL A 14 7.09 -6.68 -15.26
N VAL A 15 8.09 -5.93 -14.82
CA VAL A 15 8.92 -6.25 -13.66
C VAL A 15 8.54 -5.40 -12.45
N LYS A 16 8.83 -5.91 -11.25
CA LYS A 16 8.56 -5.24 -9.98
C LYS A 16 9.87 -4.86 -9.31
N LEU A 17 10.06 -3.57 -9.04
CA LEU A 17 11.23 -3.01 -8.37
C LEU A 17 10.87 -2.61 -6.94
N ASN A 18 11.75 -2.92 -6.00
CA ASN A 18 11.59 -2.48 -4.62
C ASN A 18 12.29 -1.13 -4.42
N VAL A 19 11.53 -0.04 -4.49
CA VAL A 19 12.05 1.33 -4.47
C VAL A 19 11.95 1.92 -3.07
N LYS A 20 13.07 2.44 -2.55
CA LYS A 20 13.09 3.15 -1.28
C LYS A 20 12.65 4.60 -1.47
N HIS A 21 11.65 5.02 -0.71
CA HIS A 21 11.12 6.38 -0.67
C HIS A 21 11.47 7.07 0.64
N THR A 22 11.69 8.37 0.55
CA THR A 22 11.74 9.27 1.71
C THR A 22 10.40 9.32 2.45
N PRO A 23 10.39 9.62 3.76
CA PRO A 23 9.14 9.97 4.43
C PRO A 23 8.55 11.25 3.82
N GLU A 24 7.23 11.36 3.88
CA GLU A 24 6.52 12.59 3.48
C GLU A 24 6.70 13.72 4.51
N MET A 25 6.89 13.36 5.78
CA MET A 25 7.10 14.25 6.91
C MET A 25 8.47 13.99 7.53
N GLU A 26 9.31 15.02 7.55
CA GLU A 26 10.64 14.92 8.14
C GLU A 26 10.58 15.26 9.64
N LEU A 27 10.99 14.32 10.48
CA LEU A 27 11.05 14.51 11.94
C LEU A 27 12.40 15.05 12.41
N GLY A 28 13.12 15.74 11.52
CA GLY A 28 14.45 16.30 11.79
C GLY A 28 15.47 15.25 12.21
N ALA A 29 16.10 15.46 13.37
CA ALA A 29 17.15 14.58 13.90
C ALA A 29 16.63 13.50 14.85
N ALA A 30 15.30 13.29 14.94
CA ALA A 30 14.72 12.34 15.88
C ALA A 30 15.24 10.91 15.67
N ARG A 31 15.74 10.29 16.74
CA ARG A 31 16.16 8.89 16.79
C ARG A 31 15.15 8.05 17.54
N THR A 32 14.60 8.62 18.61
CA THR A 32 13.61 8.01 19.47
C THR A 32 12.23 8.61 19.21
N LEU A 33 11.21 7.76 19.18
CA LEU A 33 9.82 8.17 19.01
C LEU A 33 8.99 7.64 20.18
N GLY A 34 8.39 8.56 20.93
CA GLY A 34 7.34 8.24 21.88
C GLY A 34 6.02 8.12 21.15
N VAL A 35 5.23 7.09 21.45
CA VAL A 35 3.89 6.91 20.87
C VAL A 35 2.88 7.04 21.99
N GLU A 36 1.95 7.98 21.86
CA GLU A 36 0.83 8.13 22.77
C GLU A 36 -0.33 7.23 22.31
N ARG A 37 -1.24 6.90 23.23
CA ARG A 37 -2.46 6.18 22.88
C ARG A 37 -3.40 7.10 22.12
N PHE A 38 -3.80 6.70 20.92
CA PHE A 38 -4.73 7.50 20.14
C PHE A 38 -6.11 7.36 20.75
N THR A 39 -6.91 8.43 20.70
CA THR A 39 -8.34 8.27 20.98
C THR A 39 -8.98 7.58 19.79
N VAL A 40 -9.75 6.52 20.01
CA VAL A 40 -10.49 5.86 18.93
C VAL A 40 -11.96 6.19 19.09
N THR A 41 -12.63 6.48 17.97
CA THR A 41 -14.05 6.81 17.89
C THR A 41 -14.66 6.10 16.69
N GLY A 42 -15.89 5.61 16.85
CA GLY A 42 -16.50 4.72 15.86
C GLY A 42 -17.98 4.97 15.63
N ARG A 43 -18.43 4.75 14.40
CA ARG A 43 -19.86 4.66 14.06
C ARG A 43 -20.14 3.37 13.32
N VAL A 44 -21.13 2.63 13.78
CA VAL A 44 -21.53 1.35 13.20
C VAL A 44 -22.98 1.45 12.76
N ASN A 45 -23.19 1.46 11.45
CA ASN A 45 -24.49 1.47 10.80
C ASN A 45 -24.71 0.13 10.10
N LEU A 46 -25.25 -0.83 10.83
CA LEU A 46 -25.59 -2.13 10.26
C LEU A 46 -27.05 -2.05 9.80
N ASP A 47 -27.31 -2.51 8.58
CA ASP A 47 -28.64 -2.63 7.95
C ASP A 47 -29.48 -3.78 8.60
N VAL A 48 -29.37 -3.91 9.92
CA VAL A 48 -29.97 -4.94 10.78
C VAL A 48 -31.21 -4.37 11.51
N ALA A 49 -31.63 -3.14 11.19
CA ALA A 49 -32.76 -2.47 11.84
C ALA A 49 -34.14 -2.87 11.29
N ASN A 50 -34.25 -3.67 10.23
CA ASN A 50 -35.56 -4.05 9.65
C ASN A 50 -35.98 -5.53 9.86
N GLY A 51 -35.18 -6.34 10.56
CA GLY A 51 -35.54 -7.72 10.91
C GLY A 51 -35.78 -7.89 12.41
N ARG A 52 -37.06 -7.96 12.84
CA ARG A 52 -37.51 -7.92 14.24
C ARG A 52 -37.06 -9.07 15.16
N ASP A 53 -36.48 -10.17 14.66
CA ASP A 53 -36.40 -11.41 15.46
C ASP A 53 -35.01 -11.92 15.85
N VAL A 54 -33.92 -11.26 15.44
CA VAL A 54 -32.55 -11.78 15.72
C VAL A 54 -31.85 -11.05 16.87
N TRP A 55 -32.44 -9.96 17.38
CA TRP A 55 -31.81 -9.10 18.39
C TRP A 55 -31.89 -9.62 19.84
N GLY A 56 -32.65 -10.69 20.12
CA GLY A 56 -32.87 -11.20 21.48
C GLY A 56 -31.61 -11.71 22.19
N ASN A 57 -30.60 -12.18 21.46
CA ASN A 57 -29.38 -12.76 22.05
C ASN A 57 -28.15 -11.85 21.98
N LEU A 58 -28.14 -10.83 21.11
CA LEU A 58 -27.06 -9.83 21.09
C LEU A 58 -27.33 -8.67 22.08
N MET A 59 -28.59 -8.44 22.47
CA MET A 59 -29.02 -7.30 23.30
C MET A 59 -28.98 -7.54 24.82
N LYS A 60 -28.33 -8.61 25.31
CA LYS A 60 -28.07 -8.68 26.75
C LYS A 60 -27.05 -7.65 27.25
N ASN A 61 -26.33 -6.95 26.35
CA ASN A 61 -25.25 -6.04 26.75
C ASN A 61 -25.20 -4.64 26.09
N ALA A 62 -26.21 -4.12 25.36
CA ALA A 62 -26.21 -2.69 25.00
C ALA A 62 -27.56 -2.17 24.48
N VAL A 63 -27.95 -1.00 24.96
CA VAL A 63 -29.20 -0.27 24.69
C VAL A 63 -29.19 0.39 23.31
N VAL A 64 -30.37 0.41 22.69
CA VAL A 64 -30.71 0.95 21.36
C VAL A 64 -30.42 2.46 21.24
N GLY A 65 -29.83 2.85 20.11
CA GLY A 65 -29.75 4.23 19.62
C GLY A 65 -28.32 4.77 19.58
N SER A 66 -27.66 4.71 18.42
CA SER A 66 -26.26 5.14 18.24
C SER A 66 -25.32 4.38 19.19
N PHE A 67 -24.99 3.13 18.87
CA PHE A 67 -23.98 2.39 19.63
C PHE A 67 -22.66 3.15 19.54
N ALA A 68 -22.26 3.83 20.61
CA ALA A 68 -20.85 3.94 20.95
C ALA A 68 -20.36 2.49 21.06
N ALA A 69 -19.43 2.11 20.19
CA ALA A 69 -18.92 0.75 20.12
C ALA A 69 -18.44 0.26 21.50
N PRO A 70 -18.56 -1.05 21.81
CA PRO A 70 -18.26 -1.60 23.13
C PRO A 70 -16.86 -1.17 23.59
N SER A 71 -16.82 -0.48 24.75
CA SER A 71 -15.64 0.06 25.45
C SER A 71 -14.37 0.19 24.59
N ASP A 72 -14.16 1.39 24.02
CA ASP A 72 -13.02 1.81 23.20
C ASP A 72 -11.64 1.31 23.63
N VAL A 73 -11.46 0.94 24.91
CA VAL A 73 -10.19 0.53 25.48
C VAL A 73 -9.53 -0.65 24.75
N SER A 74 -10.27 -1.68 24.34
CA SER A 74 -9.65 -2.83 23.64
C SER A 74 -9.25 -2.48 22.20
N VAL A 75 -10.08 -1.71 21.51
CA VAL A 75 -9.82 -1.19 20.16
C VAL A 75 -8.63 -0.24 20.20
N GLN A 76 -8.59 0.64 21.19
CA GLN A 76 -7.51 1.58 21.45
C GLN A 76 -6.19 0.87 21.80
N GLU A 77 -6.22 -0.17 22.64
CA GLU A 77 -4.99 -0.90 22.99
C GLU A 77 -4.47 -1.72 21.81
N ASN A 78 -5.36 -2.31 21.00
CA ASN A 78 -4.98 -2.98 19.75
C ASN A 78 -4.44 -1.98 18.71
N GLN A 79 -5.05 -0.79 18.62
CA GLN A 79 -4.56 0.29 17.76
C GLN A 79 -3.15 0.73 18.18
N TYR A 80 -2.94 0.95 19.48
CA TYR A 80 -1.67 1.38 20.04
C TYR A 80 -0.58 0.33 19.83
N SER A 81 -0.83 -0.92 20.25
CA SER A 81 0.11 -2.03 20.05
C SER A 81 0.40 -2.27 18.58
N GLY A 82 -0.63 -2.25 17.72
CA GLY A 82 -0.46 -2.40 16.27
C GLY A 82 0.36 -1.28 15.63
N LEU A 83 0.24 -0.04 16.10
CA LEU A 83 1.05 1.10 15.64
C LEU A 83 2.51 0.98 16.10
N VAL A 84 2.72 0.68 17.39
CA VAL A 84 4.06 0.46 17.95
C VAL A 84 4.78 -0.67 17.20
N ASP A 85 4.09 -1.80 16.99
CA ASP A 85 4.62 -2.93 16.24
C ASP A 85 4.96 -2.56 14.79
N ALA A 86 4.11 -1.76 14.13
CA ALA A 86 4.36 -1.31 12.76
C ALA A 86 5.60 -0.40 12.68
N LEU A 87 5.78 0.50 13.65
CA LEU A 87 6.96 1.37 13.74
C LEU A 87 8.23 0.58 14.06
N MET A 88 8.15 -0.37 15.00
CA MET A 88 9.27 -1.25 15.34
C MET A 88 9.69 -2.13 14.15
N ARG A 89 8.74 -2.68 13.39
CA ARG A 89 9.02 -3.46 12.18
C ARG A 89 9.68 -2.63 11.08
N ASN A 90 9.33 -1.35 10.96
CA ASN A 90 10.01 -0.44 10.03
C ASN A 90 11.46 -0.17 10.48
N GLY A 91 11.70 -0.11 11.80
CA GLY A 91 13.04 -0.06 12.39
C GLY A 91 13.77 1.27 12.22
N TYR A 92 13.16 2.29 11.62
CA TYR A 92 13.79 3.58 11.43
C TYR A 92 13.93 4.37 12.73
N TYR A 93 12.96 4.28 13.65
CA TYR A 93 12.98 4.93 14.97
C TYR A 93 13.07 3.90 16.10
N GLN A 94 13.79 4.23 17.17
CA GLN A 94 13.72 3.48 18.43
C GLN A 94 12.48 3.92 19.22
N ILE A 95 11.58 2.99 19.51
CA ILE A 95 10.38 3.33 20.27
C ILE A 95 10.70 3.42 21.76
N SER A 96 10.35 4.56 22.37
CA SER A 96 10.62 4.84 23.79
C SER A 96 9.30 5.06 24.54
N THR A 97 9.22 4.51 25.75
CA THR A 97 8.12 4.77 26.70
C THR A 97 8.43 5.92 27.67
N GLY A 98 9.66 6.45 27.64
CA GLY A 98 10.13 7.53 28.49
C GLY A 98 10.35 8.84 27.72
N ALA A 99 11.51 9.47 27.95
CA ALA A 99 11.92 10.60 27.12
C ALA A 99 12.15 10.15 25.67
N ALA A 100 11.74 10.99 24.72
CA ALA A 100 11.91 10.75 23.29
C ALA A 100 12.16 12.08 22.58
N ASP A 101 12.90 12.02 21.47
CA ASP A 101 13.21 13.19 20.63
C ASP A 101 11.94 13.77 20.01
N ALA A 102 11.02 12.88 19.62
CA ALA A 102 9.71 13.22 19.09
C ALA A 102 8.61 12.39 19.74
N LYS A 103 7.39 12.92 19.74
CA LYS A 103 6.17 12.26 20.24
C LYS A 103 5.09 12.26 19.18
N LEU A 104 4.51 11.09 18.92
CA LEU A 104 3.40 10.84 18.02
C LEU A 104 2.11 10.69 18.83
N SER A 105 1.13 11.54 18.54
CA SER A 105 -0.21 11.53 19.16
C SER A 105 -1.30 11.69 18.10
N GLY A 106 -2.54 11.38 18.43
CA GLY A 106 -3.63 11.52 17.47
C GLY A 106 -4.96 10.91 17.86
N HIS A 107 -5.84 10.80 16.87
CA HIS A 107 -7.15 10.16 17.00
C HIS A 107 -7.50 9.35 15.74
N VAL A 108 -8.33 8.32 15.93
CA VAL A 108 -8.78 7.40 14.89
C VAL A 108 -10.30 7.42 14.85
N ASP A 109 -10.86 7.79 13.72
CA ASP A 109 -12.29 7.67 13.43
C ASP A 109 -12.52 6.48 12.51
N TYR A 110 -13.47 5.60 12.86
CA TYR A 110 -13.90 4.54 11.96
C TYR A 110 -15.40 4.55 11.72
N ARG A 111 -15.78 4.04 10.54
CA ARG A 111 -17.16 3.93 10.10
C ARG A 111 -17.39 2.56 9.48
N VAL A 112 -18.45 1.88 9.91
CA VAL A 112 -18.92 0.63 9.33
C VAL A 112 -20.31 0.86 8.77
N ASP A 113 -20.52 0.61 7.48
CA ASP A 113 -21.83 0.65 6.83
C ASP A 113 -22.13 -0.68 6.16
N ASP A 114 -23.23 -1.30 6.54
CA ASP A 114 -23.81 -2.41 5.76
C ASP A 114 -24.87 -1.85 4.79
N GLN A 115 -24.91 -2.41 3.59
CA GLN A 115 -25.91 -2.15 2.57
C GLN A 115 -26.42 -3.50 2.04
N LEU A 116 -27.69 -3.82 2.32
CA LEU A 116 -28.34 -4.97 1.72
C LEU A 116 -29.07 -4.54 0.44
N SER A 117 -28.83 -5.27 -0.64
CA SER A 117 -29.56 -5.11 -1.90
C SER A 117 -30.09 -6.46 -2.37
N SER A 118 -31.15 -6.43 -3.18
CA SER A 118 -31.69 -7.62 -3.82
C SER A 118 -31.91 -7.38 -5.30
N TRP A 119 -31.67 -8.39 -6.12
CA TRP A 119 -31.84 -8.33 -7.57
C TRP A 119 -32.32 -9.69 -8.09
N GLU A 120 -32.92 -9.72 -9.28
CA GLU A 120 -33.39 -10.94 -9.91
C GLU A 120 -32.39 -11.42 -10.95
N ALA A 121 -31.95 -12.68 -10.84
CA ALA A 121 -31.08 -13.35 -11.80
C ALA A 121 -31.86 -14.46 -12.52
N LYS A 122 -31.64 -14.64 -13.82
CA LYS A 122 -31.94 -15.93 -14.46
C LYS A 122 -30.79 -16.89 -14.15
N ASP A 123 -31.09 -18.08 -13.64
CA ASP A 123 -30.06 -19.12 -13.56
C ASP A 123 -29.80 -19.67 -14.97
N ALA A 124 -28.58 -20.14 -15.23
CA ALA A 124 -28.18 -20.64 -16.55
C ALA A 124 -28.99 -21.86 -17.02
N ASP A 125 -29.56 -22.63 -16.08
CA ASP A 125 -30.30 -23.87 -16.32
C ASP A 125 -31.83 -23.79 -16.08
N ASP A 126 -32.34 -22.64 -15.65
CA ASP A 126 -33.76 -22.49 -15.27
C ASP A 126 -34.34 -21.19 -15.85
N GLU A 127 -35.45 -21.27 -16.60
CA GLU A 127 -36.14 -20.10 -17.15
C GLU A 127 -36.71 -19.19 -16.05
N LYS A 128 -36.79 -19.68 -14.80
CA LYS A 128 -37.30 -18.95 -13.66
C LYS A 128 -36.25 -17.96 -13.11
N ARG A 129 -36.67 -16.70 -12.96
CA ARG A 129 -35.91 -15.70 -12.23
C ARG A 129 -35.88 -16.04 -10.74
N LYS A 130 -34.68 -16.14 -10.17
CA LYS A 130 -34.49 -16.29 -8.72
C LYS A 130 -34.01 -14.97 -8.15
N LYS A 131 -34.60 -14.59 -7.01
CA LYS A 131 -34.15 -13.43 -6.24
C LYS A 131 -32.81 -13.77 -5.58
N ARG A 132 -31.82 -12.89 -5.73
CA ARG A 132 -30.53 -12.95 -5.06
C ARG A 132 -30.38 -11.74 -4.16
N TYR A 133 -29.64 -11.93 -3.09
CA TYR A 133 -29.36 -10.92 -2.08
C TYR A 133 -27.86 -10.70 -2.01
N THR A 134 -27.46 -9.45 -1.86
CA THR A 134 -26.07 -9.01 -1.73
C THR A 134 -25.97 -8.10 -0.53
N LEU A 135 -25.21 -8.49 0.49
CA LEU A 135 -24.81 -7.61 1.57
C LEU A 135 -23.40 -7.10 1.28
N LYS A 136 -23.26 -5.77 1.31
CA LYS A 136 -21.99 -5.08 1.16
C LYS A 136 -21.67 -4.39 2.49
N ARG A 137 -20.56 -4.76 3.12
CA ARG A 137 -20.02 -4.07 4.30
C ARG A 137 -18.85 -3.20 3.87
N THR A 138 -18.97 -1.91 4.11
CA THR A 138 -17.88 -0.95 3.93
C THR A 138 -17.32 -0.60 5.29
N VAL A 139 -16.01 -0.73 5.47
CA VAL A 139 -15.31 -0.24 6.66
C VAL A 139 -14.33 0.82 6.22
N ALA A 140 -14.43 2.01 6.81
CA ALA A 140 -13.54 3.13 6.54
C ALA A 140 -12.91 3.60 7.85
N VAL A 141 -11.61 3.86 7.81
CA VAL A 141 -10.82 4.38 8.93
C VAL A 141 -10.11 5.65 8.48
N THR A 142 -10.22 6.70 9.28
CA THR A 142 -9.44 7.93 9.18
C THR A 142 -8.60 8.06 10.44
N LEU A 143 -7.29 8.19 10.27
CA LEU A 143 -6.36 8.41 11.37
C LEU A 143 -5.75 9.80 11.19
N HIS A 144 -5.94 10.65 12.19
CA HIS A 144 -5.32 11.96 12.30
C HIS A 144 -4.17 11.90 13.29
N PHE A 145 -3.02 12.46 12.95
CA PHE A 145 -1.86 12.43 13.83
C PHE A 145 -1.06 13.74 13.81
N LEU A 146 -0.39 13.96 14.93
CA LEU A 146 0.48 15.08 15.21
C LEU A 146 1.82 14.53 15.72
N VAL A 147 2.91 15.07 15.20
CA VAL A 147 4.26 14.81 15.71
C VAL A 147 4.81 16.09 16.32
N THR A 148 5.25 16.00 17.57
CA THR A 148 5.91 17.09 18.30
C THR A 148 7.32 16.69 18.70
N ASP A 149 8.20 17.67 18.92
CA ASP A 149 9.51 17.41 19.52
C ASP A 149 9.43 17.29 21.06
N SER A 150 10.58 17.07 21.70
CA SER A 150 10.69 17.02 23.17
C SER A 150 10.24 18.31 23.89
N GLN A 151 10.21 19.45 23.20
CA GLN A 151 9.77 20.76 23.72
C GLN A 151 8.29 21.05 23.43
N GLY A 152 7.60 20.16 22.70
CA GLY A 152 6.21 20.34 22.29
C GLY A 152 6.03 21.17 21.01
N MET A 153 7.11 21.51 20.30
CA MET A 153 7.01 22.16 19.00
C MET A 153 6.49 21.18 17.96
N VAL A 154 5.55 21.61 17.14
CA VAL A 154 4.97 20.78 16.07
C VAL A 154 5.99 20.57 14.96
N LEU A 155 6.41 19.32 14.76
CA LEU A 155 7.24 18.88 13.65
C LEU A 155 6.40 18.60 12.40
N GLY A 156 5.16 18.15 12.59
CA GLY A 156 4.20 18.02 11.50
C GLY A 156 2.87 17.44 11.94
N ASN A 157 1.85 17.62 11.11
CA ASN A 157 0.53 17.02 11.27
C ASN A 157 0.06 16.45 9.92
N SER A 158 -0.74 15.40 9.95
CA SER A 158 -1.32 14.82 8.74
C SER A 158 -2.49 13.91 9.11
N GLN A 159 -3.16 13.40 8.10
CA GLN A 159 -4.12 12.32 8.22
C GLN A 159 -3.85 11.23 7.19
N VAL A 160 -4.33 10.03 7.46
CA VAL A 160 -4.37 8.91 6.52
C VAL A 160 -5.76 8.29 6.53
N GLN A 161 -6.18 7.79 5.38
CA GLN A 161 -7.48 7.17 5.20
C GLN A 161 -7.30 5.81 4.53
N HIS A 162 -8.02 4.81 5.02
CA HIS A 162 -8.09 3.50 4.40
C HIS A 162 -9.54 3.00 4.47
N SER A 163 -9.99 2.32 3.42
CA SER A 163 -11.32 1.72 3.41
C SER A 163 -11.32 0.44 2.61
N SER A 164 -12.06 -0.55 3.09
CA SER A 164 -12.31 -1.78 2.37
C SER A 164 -13.79 -2.10 2.29
N GLU A 165 -14.09 -2.99 1.36
CA GLU A 165 -15.43 -3.46 1.08
C GLU A 165 -15.41 -4.98 1.04
N LYS A 166 -16.33 -5.61 1.78
CA LYS A 166 -16.61 -7.04 1.63
C LYS A 166 -18.05 -7.27 1.20
N LYS A 167 -18.22 -8.27 0.34
CA LYS A 167 -19.51 -8.65 -0.25
C LYS A 167 -19.84 -10.08 0.09
N TRP A 168 -21.11 -10.33 0.35
CA TRP A 168 -21.69 -11.66 0.50
C TRP A 168 -22.93 -11.76 -0.36
N ASP A 169 -22.98 -12.80 -1.18
CA ASP A 169 -24.07 -13.07 -2.12
C ASP A 169 -24.70 -14.42 -1.81
N ASP A 170 -26.04 -14.49 -1.81
CA ASP A 170 -26.78 -15.74 -1.69
C ASP A 170 -28.20 -15.63 -2.27
N GLY A 171 -28.89 -16.77 -2.40
CA GLY A 171 -30.31 -16.82 -2.77
C GLY A 171 -31.25 -16.47 -1.62
N SER A 172 -30.76 -16.48 -0.37
CA SER A 172 -31.53 -16.12 0.82
C SER A 172 -30.88 -14.95 1.56
N GLU A 173 -31.69 -13.96 1.94
CA GLU A 173 -31.25 -12.85 2.80
C GLU A 173 -30.67 -13.37 4.13
N GLU A 174 -31.27 -14.42 4.70
CA GLU A 174 -30.85 -14.99 5.98
C GLU A 174 -29.44 -15.59 5.90
N GLU A 175 -29.13 -16.31 4.82
CA GLU A 175 -27.81 -16.92 4.62
C GLU A 175 -26.73 -15.87 4.36
N VAL A 176 -27.03 -14.81 3.60
CA VAL A 176 -26.14 -13.66 3.43
C VAL A 176 -25.80 -13.04 4.79
N ARG A 177 -26.82 -12.79 5.62
CA ARG A 177 -26.64 -12.18 6.95
C ARG A 177 -25.87 -13.09 7.90
N LYS A 178 -26.17 -14.38 7.91
CA LYS A 178 -25.48 -15.39 8.73
C LYS A 178 -23.99 -15.46 8.38
N ARG A 179 -23.64 -15.47 7.10
CA ARG A 179 -22.23 -15.41 6.65
C ARG A 179 -21.55 -14.11 7.05
N ALA A 180 -22.23 -12.97 6.91
CA ALA A 180 -21.70 -11.66 7.31
C ALA A 180 -21.49 -11.54 8.83
N GLN A 181 -22.22 -12.30 9.65
CA GLN A 181 -22.09 -12.34 11.11
C GLN A 181 -20.99 -13.28 11.62
N GLN A 182 -20.60 -14.29 10.84
CA GLN A 182 -19.50 -15.19 11.21
C GLN A 182 -18.18 -14.45 11.41
N LEU A 183 -18.01 -13.29 10.78
CA LEU A 183 -16.84 -12.45 10.91
C LEU A 183 -17.18 -11.24 11.78
N SER A 184 -16.46 -11.08 12.90
CA SER A 184 -16.72 -9.99 13.85
C SER A 184 -16.43 -8.64 13.20
N VAL A 185 -17.36 -7.69 13.34
CA VAL A 185 -17.16 -6.30 12.88
C VAL A 185 -15.87 -5.71 13.46
N SER A 186 -15.54 -6.06 14.70
CA SER A 186 -14.29 -5.65 15.34
C SER A 186 -13.05 -6.11 14.58
N SER A 187 -13.02 -7.34 14.06
CA SER A 187 -11.87 -7.83 13.29
C SER A 187 -11.65 -7.01 12.03
N TYR A 188 -12.72 -6.64 11.33
CA TYR A 188 -12.62 -5.77 10.16
C TYR A 188 -12.06 -4.41 10.51
N VAL A 189 -12.60 -3.78 11.56
CA VAL A 189 -12.13 -2.48 12.00
C VAL A 189 -10.64 -2.56 12.37
N MET A 190 -10.20 -3.64 13.03
CA MET A 190 -8.78 -3.84 13.34
C MET A 190 -7.91 -3.98 12.07
N ASP A 191 -8.36 -4.74 11.07
CA ASP A 191 -7.64 -4.89 9.80
C ASP A 191 -7.49 -3.52 9.10
N GLU A 192 -8.54 -2.70 9.08
CA GLU A 192 -8.51 -1.36 8.50
C GLU A 192 -7.64 -0.38 9.30
N ILE A 193 -7.65 -0.47 10.64
CA ILE A 193 -6.76 0.32 11.50
C ILE A 193 -5.30 -0.08 11.26
N ALA A 194 -5.01 -1.37 11.12
CA ALA A 194 -3.66 -1.85 10.82
C ALA A 194 -3.17 -1.33 9.45
N ALA A 195 -4.05 -1.31 8.45
CA ALA A 195 -3.76 -0.73 7.14
C ALA A 195 -3.51 0.79 7.23
N ALA A 196 -4.34 1.53 7.99
CA ALA A 196 -4.14 2.95 8.24
C ALA A 196 -2.82 3.23 9.00
N ASN A 197 -2.48 2.42 10.00
CA ASN A 197 -1.19 2.49 10.72
C ASN A 197 -0.02 2.30 9.75
N ALA A 198 -0.10 1.34 8.81
CA ALA A 198 0.94 1.15 7.80
C ALA A 198 1.11 2.39 6.90
N LEU A 199 0.02 3.07 6.55
CA LEU A 199 0.07 4.34 5.80
C LEU A 199 0.69 5.47 6.64
N LEU A 200 0.37 5.57 7.93
CA LEU A 200 0.99 6.54 8.85
C LEU A 200 2.51 6.34 8.88
N VAL A 201 2.98 5.11 9.06
CA VAL A 201 4.42 4.81 9.11
C VAL A 201 5.12 5.30 7.84
N LYS A 202 4.51 5.12 6.65
CA LYS A 202 5.06 5.65 5.38
C LYS A 202 5.16 7.18 5.36
N LYS A 203 4.25 7.89 6.05
CA LYS A 203 4.32 9.35 6.16
C LYS A 203 5.54 9.80 6.94
N ILE A 204 5.94 9.10 8.00
CA ILE A 204 6.95 9.59 8.95
C ILE A 204 8.29 8.85 8.89
N ALA A 205 8.37 7.71 8.20
CA ALA A 205 9.60 6.93 8.06
C ALA A 205 9.87 6.56 6.58
N PRO A 206 11.16 6.42 6.20
CA PRO A 206 11.52 5.83 4.92
C PRO A 206 10.87 4.46 4.76
N HIS A 207 10.42 4.17 3.56
CA HIS A 207 9.69 2.94 3.28
C HIS A 207 9.98 2.44 1.88
N TYR A 208 9.77 1.15 1.68
CA TYR A 208 9.92 0.52 0.38
C TYR A 208 8.55 0.38 -0.29
N VAL A 209 8.49 0.69 -1.58
CA VAL A 209 7.30 0.54 -2.43
C VAL A 209 7.65 -0.37 -3.58
N LEU A 210 6.79 -1.35 -3.83
CA LEU A 210 6.90 -2.21 -5.00
C LEU A 210 6.32 -1.48 -6.21
N GLU A 211 7.17 -1.02 -7.11
CA GLU A 211 6.78 -0.30 -8.30
C GLU A 211 6.93 -1.16 -9.56
N SER A 212 6.06 -0.99 -10.54
CA SER A 212 6.18 -1.66 -11.82
C SER A 212 7.06 -0.89 -12.80
N ARG A 213 7.80 -1.61 -13.62
CA ARG A 213 8.39 -1.09 -14.86
C ARG A 213 7.95 -1.99 -16.01
N VAL A 214 7.60 -1.36 -17.12
CA VAL A 214 7.35 -2.07 -18.37
C VAL A 214 8.69 -2.12 -19.10
N LEU A 215 9.14 -3.33 -19.44
CA LEU A 215 10.34 -3.52 -20.24
C LEU A 215 10.02 -3.24 -21.71
N ASP A 216 11.01 -2.71 -22.43
CA ASP A 216 10.89 -2.57 -23.88
C ASP A 216 11.21 -3.90 -24.57
N GLU A 217 10.60 -4.08 -25.73
CA GLU A 217 10.69 -5.28 -26.54
C GLU A 217 11.11 -4.94 -27.96
N CYS A 218 11.86 -5.85 -28.57
CA CYS A 218 12.13 -5.87 -30.00
C CYS A 218 12.03 -7.31 -30.52
N ASP A 219 12.00 -7.47 -31.85
CA ASP A 219 11.96 -8.78 -32.49
C ASP A 219 13.35 -9.45 -32.47
N SER A 220 13.77 -9.90 -31.29
CA SER A 220 15.00 -10.68 -31.10
C SER A 220 14.88 -11.68 -29.95
N GLU A 221 15.53 -12.83 -30.10
CA GLU A 221 15.62 -13.86 -29.05
C GLU A 221 16.25 -13.31 -27.77
N GLN A 222 17.23 -12.40 -27.89
CA GLN A 222 17.85 -11.75 -26.74
C GLN A 222 16.88 -10.85 -25.97
N SER A 223 15.93 -10.20 -26.65
CA SER A 223 14.89 -9.41 -25.99
C SER A 223 13.98 -10.29 -25.15
N GLU A 224 13.48 -11.39 -25.73
CA GLU A 224 12.58 -12.33 -25.06
C GLU A 224 13.27 -12.99 -23.85
N GLN A 225 14.48 -13.53 -24.05
CA GLN A 225 15.25 -14.16 -22.97
C GLN A 225 15.60 -13.18 -21.85
N GLY A 226 15.98 -11.95 -22.22
CA GLY A 226 16.31 -10.92 -21.25
C GLY A 226 15.10 -10.52 -20.39
N ASN A 227 13.95 -10.31 -21.03
CA ASN A 227 12.72 -9.91 -20.35
C ASN A 227 12.17 -11.03 -19.46
N GLN A 228 12.15 -12.28 -19.95
CA GLN A 228 11.76 -13.45 -19.16
C GLN A 228 12.66 -13.63 -17.93
N ALA A 229 13.99 -13.53 -18.11
CA ALA A 229 14.92 -13.62 -16.99
C ALA A 229 14.67 -12.55 -15.92
N ALA A 230 14.32 -11.32 -16.33
CA ALA A 230 14.00 -10.25 -15.41
C ALA A 230 12.66 -10.48 -14.67
N GLU A 231 11.66 -11.02 -15.34
CA GLU A 231 10.38 -11.43 -14.72
C GLU A 231 10.57 -12.55 -13.69
N ASP A 232 11.48 -13.48 -13.96
CA ASP A 232 11.88 -14.55 -13.04
C ASP A 232 12.78 -14.04 -11.90
N GLY A 233 13.21 -12.77 -11.95
CA GLY A 233 14.07 -12.13 -10.95
C GLY A 233 15.57 -12.39 -11.13
N ASP A 234 15.99 -13.05 -12.22
CA ASP A 234 17.41 -13.19 -12.59
C ASP A 234 17.90 -11.99 -13.40
N TRP A 235 18.06 -10.88 -12.67
CA TRP A 235 18.53 -9.61 -13.22
C TRP A 235 19.92 -9.69 -13.88
N ARG A 236 20.77 -10.62 -13.45
CA ARG A 236 22.12 -10.78 -14.03
C ARG A 236 22.05 -11.45 -15.39
N ALA A 237 21.25 -12.52 -15.51
CA ALA A 237 20.99 -13.15 -16.80
C ALA A 237 20.32 -12.15 -17.76
N ALA A 238 19.30 -11.43 -17.28
CA ALA A 238 18.62 -10.39 -18.04
C ALA A 238 19.58 -9.34 -18.62
N ALA A 239 20.44 -8.77 -17.76
CA ALA A 239 21.43 -7.79 -18.17
C ALA A 239 22.43 -8.36 -19.21
N SER A 240 22.81 -9.64 -19.10
CA SER A 240 23.68 -10.28 -20.10
C SER A 240 23.02 -10.35 -21.48
N HIS A 241 21.74 -10.74 -21.55
CA HIS A 241 21.00 -10.77 -22.80
C HIS A 241 20.84 -9.38 -23.42
N TRP A 242 20.46 -8.37 -22.63
CA TRP A 242 20.35 -7.00 -23.13
C TRP A 242 21.70 -6.40 -23.53
N GLN A 243 22.80 -6.73 -22.85
CA GLN A 243 24.15 -6.33 -23.28
C GLN A 243 24.50 -6.92 -24.65
N ALA A 244 24.18 -8.18 -24.91
CA ALA A 244 24.36 -8.78 -26.24
C ALA A 244 23.48 -8.07 -27.28
N MET A 245 22.22 -7.77 -26.92
CA MET A 245 21.26 -7.06 -27.77
C MET A 245 21.72 -5.63 -28.13
N SER A 246 22.38 -4.92 -27.20
CA SER A 246 22.91 -3.56 -27.42
C SER A 246 23.99 -3.49 -28.51
N ARG A 247 24.59 -4.63 -28.85
CA ARG A 247 25.60 -4.76 -29.92
C ARG A 247 24.99 -5.16 -31.27
N SER A 248 23.67 -5.32 -31.34
CA SER A 248 22.97 -5.64 -32.58
C SER A 248 23.06 -4.48 -33.60
N GLY A 249 22.94 -4.83 -34.88
CA GLY A 249 22.87 -3.84 -35.95
C GLY A 249 21.55 -3.05 -35.95
N ASP A 250 20.50 -3.62 -35.35
CA ASP A 250 19.16 -3.04 -35.33
C ASP A 250 19.01 -1.93 -34.29
N ALA A 251 18.55 -0.77 -34.73
CA ALA A 251 18.42 0.40 -33.88
C ALA A 251 17.30 0.23 -32.83
N GLN A 252 16.21 -0.45 -33.18
CA GLN A 252 15.11 -0.69 -32.24
C GLN A 252 15.58 -1.58 -31.09
N CYS A 253 16.23 -2.71 -31.38
CA CYS A 253 16.81 -3.59 -30.36
C CYS A 253 17.89 -2.91 -29.53
N ARG A 254 18.74 -2.05 -30.11
CA ARG A 254 19.71 -1.28 -29.32
C ARG A 254 19.03 -0.33 -28.32
N ASN A 255 17.97 0.36 -28.73
CA ASN A 255 17.23 1.27 -27.85
C ASN A 255 16.50 0.52 -26.73
N ALA A 256 15.83 -0.60 -27.06
CA ALA A 256 15.20 -1.46 -26.06
C ALA A 256 16.22 -2.01 -25.05
N ALA A 257 17.41 -2.39 -25.53
CA ALA A 257 18.49 -2.90 -24.68
C ALA A 257 18.98 -1.83 -23.70
N GLU A 258 19.25 -0.63 -24.20
CA GLU A 258 19.75 0.48 -23.39
C GLU A 258 18.70 0.89 -22.33
N TYR A 259 17.41 0.94 -22.71
CA TYR A 259 16.34 1.20 -21.76
C TYR A 259 16.24 0.11 -20.68
N ASN A 260 16.21 -1.17 -21.06
CA ASN A 260 16.10 -2.28 -20.09
C ASN A 260 17.33 -2.36 -19.17
N LEU A 261 18.53 -2.06 -19.68
CA LEU A 261 19.73 -1.92 -18.85
C LEU A 261 19.62 -0.73 -17.88
N GLY A 262 18.91 0.34 -18.25
CA GLY A 262 18.56 1.44 -17.35
C GLY A 262 17.64 0.99 -16.20
N VAL A 263 16.65 0.15 -16.51
CA VAL A 263 15.79 -0.48 -15.49
C VAL A 263 16.60 -1.39 -14.56
N PHE A 264 17.56 -2.15 -15.10
CA PHE A 264 18.48 -2.95 -14.29
C PHE A 264 19.36 -2.10 -13.38
N ASP A 265 19.99 -1.04 -13.89
CA ASP A 265 20.78 -0.12 -13.08
C ASP A 265 19.93 0.54 -11.98
N GLU A 266 18.68 0.90 -12.29
CA GLU A 266 17.72 1.40 -11.32
C GLU A 266 17.42 0.37 -10.21
N SER A 267 17.24 -0.90 -10.57
CA SER A 267 16.96 -1.99 -9.61
C SER A 267 18.10 -2.22 -8.61
N GLU A 268 19.33 -1.93 -9.04
CA GLU A 268 20.55 -2.09 -8.25
C GLU A 268 20.94 -0.80 -7.49
N GLY A 269 20.13 0.26 -7.58
CA GLY A 269 20.41 1.56 -6.95
C GLY A 269 21.49 2.38 -7.65
N ARG A 270 21.92 1.99 -8.85
CA ARG A 270 22.87 2.73 -9.70
C ARG A 270 22.14 3.83 -10.47
N LEU A 271 21.62 4.82 -9.74
CA LEU A 271 20.74 5.85 -10.31
C LEU A 271 21.44 6.76 -11.33
N GLY A 272 22.75 7.00 -11.19
CA GLY A 272 23.50 7.79 -12.16
C GLY A 272 23.62 7.11 -13.52
N GLU A 273 23.91 5.81 -13.50
CA GLU A 273 23.98 4.96 -14.69
C GLU A 273 22.61 4.79 -15.34
N ALA A 274 21.56 4.56 -14.54
CA ALA A 274 20.19 4.51 -15.02
C ALA A 274 19.78 5.82 -15.72
N LEU A 275 20.10 6.97 -15.12
CA LEU A 275 19.83 8.29 -15.70
C LEU A 275 20.49 8.44 -17.06
N MET A 276 21.79 8.13 -17.16
CA MET A 276 22.52 8.22 -18.43
C MET A 276 21.88 7.36 -19.53
N ARG A 277 21.47 6.13 -19.20
CA ARG A 277 20.83 5.24 -20.17
C ARG A 277 19.48 5.76 -20.67
N PHE A 278 18.63 6.23 -19.76
CA PHE A 278 17.34 6.82 -20.16
C PHE A 278 17.50 8.11 -20.96
N GLU A 279 18.47 8.97 -20.59
CA GLU A 279 18.81 10.17 -21.36
C GLU A 279 19.31 9.83 -22.76
N ASN A 280 20.17 8.81 -22.89
CA ASN A 280 20.65 8.32 -24.18
C ASN A 280 19.48 7.88 -25.07
N VAL A 281 18.63 6.98 -24.58
CA VAL A 281 17.49 6.47 -25.37
C VAL A 281 16.52 7.60 -25.73
N HIS A 282 16.25 8.52 -24.81
CA HIS A 282 15.41 9.68 -25.10
C HIS A 282 16.01 10.57 -26.19
N ALA A 283 17.33 10.82 -26.16
CA ALA A 283 18.01 11.65 -27.17
C ALA A 283 17.95 11.03 -28.57
N PHE A 284 17.89 9.71 -28.70
CA PHE A 284 17.78 9.04 -30.00
C PHE A 284 16.34 8.88 -30.48
N THR A 285 15.41 8.56 -29.59
CA THR A 285 14.01 8.23 -29.95
C THR A 285 13.06 9.42 -29.88
N HIS A 286 13.35 10.40 -29.02
CA HIS A 286 12.49 11.52 -28.66
C HIS A 286 11.12 11.10 -28.09
N GLU A 287 10.98 9.85 -27.62
CA GLU A 287 9.74 9.38 -27.04
C GLU A 287 9.51 9.95 -25.64
N ALA A 288 8.26 10.33 -25.36
CA ALA A 288 7.87 10.96 -24.10
C ALA A 288 7.98 10.03 -22.89
N LYS A 289 7.86 8.70 -23.09
CA LYS A 289 7.99 7.73 -21.99
C LYS A 289 9.39 7.78 -21.34
N TYR A 290 10.45 7.86 -22.15
CA TYR A 290 11.82 7.94 -21.64
C TYR A 290 12.10 9.28 -20.96
N ALA A 291 11.51 10.38 -21.44
CA ALA A 291 11.60 11.67 -20.73
C ALA A 291 10.97 11.57 -19.33
N ALA A 292 9.85 10.86 -19.19
CA ALA A 292 9.23 10.62 -17.88
C ALA A 292 10.12 9.77 -16.96
N ASP A 293 10.84 8.78 -17.51
CA ASP A 293 11.81 7.98 -16.75
C ASP A 293 13.04 8.76 -16.31
N VAL A 294 13.58 9.65 -17.16
CA VAL A 294 14.65 10.59 -16.80
C VAL A 294 14.23 11.44 -15.60
N GLU A 295 13.06 12.08 -15.67
CA GLU A 295 12.56 12.91 -14.57
C GLU A 295 12.31 12.10 -13.29
N ARG A 296 11.81 10.88 -13.43
CA ARG A 296 11.60 9.96 -12.31
C ARG A 296 12.92 9.59 -11.63
N ILE A 297 13.98 9.26 -12.38
CA ILE A 297 15.30 8.98 -11.79
C ILE A 297 15.89 10.22 -11.11
N ARG A 298 15.76 11.41 -11.72
CA ARG A 298 16.22 12.67 -11.10
C ARG A 298 15.54 12.93 -9.75
N ARG A 299 14.22 12.72 -9.66
CA ARG A 299 13.49 12.80 -8.38
C ARG A 299 14.03 11.80 -7.36
N ARG A 300 14.25 10.55 -7.77
CA ARG A 300 14.81 9.52 -6.88
C ARG A 300 16.20 9.90 -6.35
N MET A 301 17.07 10.46 -7.19
CA MET A 301 18.38 10.93 -6.75
C MET A 301 18.28 12.05 -5.70
N GLN A 302 17.32 12.98 -5.88
CA GLN A 302 17.05 14.04 -4.90
C GLN A 302 16.51 13.46 -3.59
N GLU A 303 15.64 12.46 -3.66
CA GLU A 303 15.11 11.75 -2.49
C GLU A 303 16.21 11.01 -1.72
N GLU A 304 17.11 10.29 -2.41
CA GLU A 304 18.25 9.62 -1.77
C GLU A 304 19.21 10.60 -1.08
N GLU A 305 19.52 11.72 -1.73
CA GLU A 305 20.35 12.77 -1.11
C GLU A 305 19.66 13.36 0.12
N ARG A 306 18.35 13.62 0.04
CA ARG A 306 17.56 14.09 1.18
C ARG A 306 17.57 13.09 2.35
N MET A 307 17.42 11.79 2.07
CA MET A 307 17.58 10.75 3.10
C MET A 307 18.97 10.75 3.71
N ARG A 308 20.02 10.87 2.88
CA ARG A 308 21.41 10.89 3.34
C ARG A 308 21.68 12.07 4.26
N LEU A 309 21.19 13.26 3.91
CA LEU A 309 21.31 14.46 4.74
C LEU A 309 20.53 14.31 6.06
N ASN A 310 19.33 13.74 6.02
CA ASN A 310 18.54 13.52 7.24
C ASN A 310 19.21 12.49 8.16
N GLU A 311 19.76 11.41 7.61
CA GLU A 311 20.50 10.42 8.38
C GLU A 311 21.78 11.02 8.98
N ALA A 312 22.49 11.89 8.26
CA ALA A 312 23.64 12.61 8.79
C ALA A 312 23.27 13.52 9.97
N LYS A 313 22.16 14.26 9.87
CA LYS A 313 21.63 15.08 10.99
C LYS A 313 21.32 14.21 12.20
N ARG A 314 20.68 13.05 11.97
CA ARG A 314 20.38 12.09 13.03
C ARG A 314 21.66 11.62 13.70
N GLN A 315 22.70 11.25 12.94
CA GLN A 315 23.99 10.78 13.50
C GLN A 315 24.76 11.85 14.28
N GLN A 316 24.58 13.13 13.96
CA GLN A 316 25.22 14.24 14.68
C GLN A 316 24.48 14.67 15.95
N ALA A 317 23.17 14.42 16.06
CA ALA A 317 22.43 14.73 17.27
C ALA A 317 22.94 13.89 18.46
N ALA A 318 23.19 14.54 19.59
CA ALA A 318 23.49 13.84 20.83
C ALA A 318 22.26 12.99 21.22
N PRO A 319 22.42 11.72 21.63
CA PRO A 319 21.31 10.98 22.19
C PRO A 319 20.78 11.70 23.45
N LEU A 320 19.46 11.83 23.53
CA LEU A 320 18.76 12.21 24.78
C LEU A 320 18.90 11.10 25.83
#